data_AF-A0A7V9TFV6-F1
#
_entry.id   AF-A0A7V9TFV6-F1
#
_cell.length_a   1.000
_cell.length_b   1.000
_cell.length_c   1.000
_cell.angle_alpha   90.00
_cell.angle_beta   90.00
_cell.angle_gamma   90.00
#
_symmetry.space_group_name_H-M   'P 1'
#
loop_
_entity.id
_entity.type
_entity.pdbx_description
1 polymer ?
#
loop_
_entity_poly.entity_id
_entity_poly.type
_entity_poly.pdbx_seq_one_letter_code
_entity_poly.pdbx_strand_id
1 'polypeptide(L)'
;MEPISTAPSIDVAELRAREFPHLGASIYLNAASVAPLPRSAAREVASFNDRRERIHELTEADFSEPLRRSRAAAAALIGAGIDEIALGWNTSFGINIAALGISGEPGRTIVVSEREFPANVYPWMSRKD
;
A
#
# COMPACT_ATOMS: atom_id res chain seq x y z
N MET A 1 23.07 -21.18 13.86
CA MET A 1 21.91 -20.37 13.43
C MET A 1 21.87 -19.19 14.38
N GLU A 2 22.27 -18.00 13.92
CA GLU A 2 22.23 -16.82 14.78
C GLU A 2 20.77 -16.53 15.22
N PRO A 3 20.55 -16.12 16.48
CA PRO A 3 19.22 -15.76 16.93
C PRO A 3 18.70 -14.61 16.09
N ILE A 4 17.49 -14.76 15.56
CA ILE A 4 16.75 -13.67 14.91
C ILE A 4 16.73 -12.51 15.91
N SER A 5 17.36 -11.39 15.54
CA SER A 5 17.35 -10.14 16.30
C SER A 5 15.93 -9.89 16.79
N THR A 6 15.72 -9.89 18.11
CA THR A 6 14.41 -9.65 18.71
C THR A 6 14.04 -8.21 18.40
N ALA A 7 13.19 -8.02 17.38
CA ALA A 7 12.52 -6.76 17.16
C ALA A 7 11.94 -6.27 18.50
N PRO A 8 11.94 -4.95 18.78
CA PRO A 8 11.39 -4.43 20.02
C PRO A 8 10.01 -5.03 20.28
N SER A 9 9.77 -5.50 21.50
CA SER A 9 8.50 -6.12 21.86
C SER A 9 7.37 -5.10 21.69
N ILE A 10 6.47 -5.34 20.74
CA ILE A 10 5.31 -4.49 20.51
C ILE A 10 4.28 -4.81 21.60
N ASP A 11 3.87 -3.81 22.38
CA ASP A 11 2.67 -3.91 23.21
C ASP A 11 1.43 -3.79 22.30
N VAL A 12 0.86 -4.95 21.95
CA VAL A 12 -0.30 -5.05 21.07
C VAL A 12 -1.54 -4.43 21.71
N ALA A 13 -1.69 -4.52 23.04
CA ALA A 13 -2.83 -3.97 23.74
C ALA A 13 -2.80 -2.44 23.72
N GLU A 14 -1.64 -1.85 24.00
CA GLU A 14 -1.41 -0.41 23.89
C GLU A 14 -1.62 0.08 22.45
N LEU A 15 -1.04 -0.63 21.47
CA LEU A 15 -1.18 -0.28 20.05
C LEU A 15 -2.65 -0.30 19.61
N ARG A 16 -3.42 -1.32 20.03
CA ARG A 16 -4.85 -1.43 19.73
C ARG A 16 -5.64 -0.29 20.36
N ALA A 17 -5.37 0.03 21.62
CA ALA A 17 -6.04 1.13 22.33
C ALA A 17 -5.75 2.49 21.67
N ARG A 18 -4.52 2.70 21.21
CA ARG A 18 -4.09 3.95 20.59
C ARG A 18 -4.57 4.10 19.14
N GLU A 19 -4.32 3.10 18.30
CA GLU A 19 -4.53 3.18 16.85
C GLU A 19 -5.87 2.63 16.36
N PHE A 20 -6.46 1.65 17.05
CA PHE A 20 -7.74 1.04 16.64
C PHE A 20 -8.87 1.14 17.68
N PRO A 21 -9.05 2.26 18.38
CA PRO A 21 -10.03 2.38 19.48
C PRO A 21 -11.48 2.21 19.03
N HIS A 22 -11.81 2.49 17.77
CA HIS A 22 -13.16 2.34 17.23
C HIS A 22 -13.58 0.87 17.05
N LEU A 23 -12.63 -0.08 17.12
CA LEU A 23 -12.97 -1.50 17.18
C LEU A 23 -13.57 -1.89 18.54
N GLY A 24 -13.36 -1.09 19.59
CA GLY A 24 -13.93 -1.33 20.92
C GLY A 24 -13.71 -2.75 21.43
N ALA A 25 -14.79 -3.43 21.82
CA ALA A 25 -14.76 -4.84 22.23
C ALA A 25 -15.02 -5.83 21.07
N SER A 26 -15.19 -5.35 19.84
CA SER A 26 -15.52 -6.19 18.69
C SER A 26 -14.33 -7.05 18.25
N ILE A 27 -14.64 -8.29 17.83
CA ILE A 27 -13.68 -9.24 17.27
C ILE A 27 -13.74 -9.14 15.74
N TYR A 28 -12.70 -8.57 15.13
CA TYR A 28 -12.60 -8.41 13.68
C TYR A 28 -11.59 -9.39 13.09
N LEU A 29 -12.07 -10.38 12.34
CA LEU A 29 -11.25 -11.47 11.79
C LEU A 29 -11.14 -11.42 10.25
N ASN A 30 -11.33 -10.25 9.64
CA ASN A 30 -11.30 -10.07 8.18
C ASN A 30 -10.22 -9.08 7.70
N ALA A 31 -9.14 -8.89 8.48
CA ALA A 31 -8.07 -7.94 8.17
C ALA A 31 -7.29 -8.29 6.89
N ALA A 32 -7.31 -9.56 6.46
CA ALA A 32 -6.74 -9.98 5.19
C ALA A 32 -7.50 -9.46 3.97
N SER A 33 -8.81 -9.14 4.11
CA SER A 33 -9.60 -8.50 3.07
C SER A 33 -9.45 -6.98 3.14
N VAL A 34 -9.80 -6.38 4.28
CA VAL A 34 -9.67 -4.94 4.51
C VAL A 34 -9.25 -4.72 5.96
N ALA A 35 -8.05 -4.17 6.17
CA ALA A 35 -7.63 -3.83 7.52
C ALA A 35 -8.39 -2.58 8.04
N PRO A 36 -8.70 -2.51 9.35
CA PRO A 36 -9.16 -1.27 9.97
C PRO A 36 -8.13 -0.16 9.76
N LEU A 37 -8.60 1.06 9.48
CA LEU A 37 -7.72 2.22 9.30
C LEU A 37 -7.17 2.69 10.67
N PRO A 38 -5.85 2.81 10.87
CA PRO A 38 -5.27 3.37 12.08
C PRO A 38 -5.75 4.81 12.32
N ARG A 39 -5.97 5.18 13.58
CA ARG A 39 -6.41 6.52 13.98
C ARG A 39 -5.45 7.60 13.53
N SER A 40 -4.13 7.35 13.58
CA SER A 40 -3.12 8.26 13.04
C SER A 40 -3.35 8.57 11.56
N ALA A 41 -3.50 7.54 10.73
CA ALA A 41 -3.78 7.70 9.30
C ALA A 41 -5.12 8.42 9.04
N ALA A 42 -6.16 8.07 9.78
CA ALA A 42 -7.47 8.72 9.66
C ALA A 42 -7.40 10.23 9.96
N ARG A 43 -6.61 10.63 10.97
CA ARG A 43 -6.40 12.05 11.32
C ARG A 43 -5.66 12.83 10.24
N GLU A 44 -4.62 12.25 9.66
CA GLU A 44 -3.88 12.90 8.57
C GLU A 44 -4.76 13.11 7.33
N VAL A 45 -5.58 12.13 6.96
CA VAL A 45 -6.53 12.26 5.85
C VAL A 45 -7.57 13.36 6.14
N ALA A 46 -8.14 13.39 7.35
CA ALA A 46 -9.07 14.44 7.75
C ALA A 46 -8.41 15.82 7.71
N SER A 47 -7.23 15.96 8.31
CA SER A 47 -6.46 17.22 8.33
C SER A 47 -6.14 17.72 6.92
N PHE A 48 -5.74 16.82 6.01
CA PHE A 48 -5.50 17.20 4.62
C PHE A 48 -6.77 17.68 3.91
N ASN A 49 -7.92 17.03 4.16
CA ASN A 49 -9.20 17.48 3.61
C ASN A 49 -9.62 18.86 4.16
N ASP A 50 -9.51 19.09 5.46
CA ASP A 50 -9.80 20.39 6.09
C ASP A 50 -8.95 21.53 5.51
N ARG A 51 -7.71 21.22 5.14
CA ARG A 51 -6.82 22.17 4.46
C ARG A 51 -7.20 22.39 3.00
N ARG A 52 -7.62 21.33 2.30
CA ARG A 52 -8.08 21.41 0.91
C ARG A 52 -9.36 22.21 0.72
N GLU A 53 -10.21 22.32 1.74
CA GLU A 53 -11.35 23.25 1.72
C GLU A 53 -10.89 24.71 1.58
N ARG A 54 -9.71 25.04 2.09
CA ARG A 54 -9.02 26.32 1.92
C ARG A 54 -7.94 26.22 0.84
N ILE A 55 -8.30 25.70 -0.32
CA ILE A 55 -7.36 25.41 -1.42
C ILE A 55 -6.45 26.59 -1.81
N HIS A 56 -6.92 27.83 -1.63
CA HIS A 56 -6.18 29.06 -1.92
C HIS A 56 -5.02 29.33 -0.94
N GLU A 57 -4.98 28.65 0.21
CA GLU A 57 -3.90 28.69 1.18
C GLU A 57 -2.85 27.60 0.93
N LEU A 58 -3.10 26.66 0.00
CA LEU A 58 -2.19 25.57 -0.31
C LEU A 58 -1.16 25.96 -1.37
N THR A 59 0.03 25.43 -1.18
CA THR A 59 1.17 25.52 -2.10
C THR A 59 1.43 24.17 -2.77
N GLU A 60 2.25 24.15 -3.81
CA GLU A 60 2.69 22.90 -4.45
C GLU A 60 3.39 21.94 -3.46
N ALA A 61 4.11 22.49 -2.48
CA ALA A 61 4.79 21.71 -1.45
C ALA A 61 3.79 20.87 -0.62
N ASP A 62 2.59 21.40 -0.40
CA ASP A 62 1.54 20.73 0.38
C ASP A 62 0.99 19.47 -0.30
N PHE A 63 1.16 19.35 -1.61
CA PHE A 63 0.81 18.16 -2.38
C PHE A 63 2.02 17.25 -2.61
N SER A 64 3.18 17.82 -2.95
CA SER A 64 4.37 17.05 -3.33
C SER A 64 5.08 16.40 -2.13
N GLU A 65 5.14 17.07 -0.97
CA GLU A 65 5.86 16.57 0.19
C GLU A 65 5.23 15.30 0.81
N PRO A 66 3.90 15.20 0.99
CA PRO A 66 3.27 13.95 1.43
C PRO A 66 3.57 12.77 0.49
N LEU A 67 3.58 13.01 -0.83
CA LEU A 67 3.90 11.98 -1.81
C LEU A 67 5.36 11.54 -1.69
N ARG A 68 6.29 12.50 -1.56
CA ARG A 68 7.73 12.22 -1.37
C ARG A 68 7.98 11.40 -0.10
N ARG A 69 7.36 11.79 1.02
CA ARG A 69 7.45 11.06 2.30
C ARG A 69 6.87 9.65 2.20
N SER A 70 5.75 9.50 1.49
CA SER A 70 5.12 8.19 1.27
C SER A 70 6.03 7.25 0.46
N ARG A 71 6.68 7.76 -0.60
CA ARG A 71 7.67 6.98 -1.36
C ARG A 71 8.86 6.58 -0.49
N ALA A 72 9.40 7.50 0.29
CA ALA A 72 10.53 7.22 1.18
C ALA A 72 10.20 6.14 2.23
N ALA A 73 9.01 6.21 2.84
CA ALA A 73 8.57 5.23 3.81
C ALA A 73 8.36 3.83 3.18
N ALA A 74 7.73 3.77 2.00
CA ALA A 74 7.54 2.51 1.27
C ALA A 74 8.87 1.91 0.83
N ALA A 75 9.79 2.73 0.31
CA ALA A 75 11.14 2.33 -0.08
C ALA A 75 11.90 1.70 1.10
N ALA A 76 11.89 2.35 2.27
CA ALA A 76 12.50 1.82 3.48
C ALA A 76 11.88 0.50 3.95
N LEU A 77 10.56 0.34 3.80
CA LEU A 77 9.85 -0.88 4.22
C LEU A 77 10.26 -2.12 3.41
N ILE A 78 10.50 -1.96 2.10
CA ILE A 78 10.82 -3.08 1.20
C ILE A 78 12.30 -3.16 0.79
N GLY A 79 13.14 -2.24 1.28
CA GLY A 79 14.56 -2.17 0.94
C GLY A 79 14.86 -1.69 -0.48
N ALA A 80 14.05 -0.78 -1.02
CA ALA A 80 14.21 -0.19 -2.36
C ALA A 80 14.73 1.26 -2.30
N GLY A 81 15.13 1.80 -3.45
CA GLY A 81 15.36 3.23 -3.66
C GLY A 81 14.05 4.02 -3.79
N ILE A 82 14.07 5.30 -3.45
CA ILE A 82 12.86 6.15 -3.54
C ILE A 82 12.36 6.30 -4.98
N ASP A 83 13.26 6.33 -5.95
CA ASP A 83 12.97 6.48 -7.39
C ASP A 83 12.41 5.18 -8.01
N GLU A 84 12.45 4.07 -7.28
CA GLU A 84 11.87 2.79 -7.68
C GLU A 84 10.40 2.65 -7.23
N ILE A 85 9.89 3.56 -6.40
CA ILE A 85 8.53 3.50 -5.87
C ILE A 85 7.60 4.33 -6.74
N ALA A 86 6.57 3.69 -7.32
CA ALA A 86 5.41 4.34 -7.91
C ALA A 86 4.20 4.28 -6.94
N LEU A 87 3.56 5.42 -6.66
CA LEU A 87 2.33 5.46 -5.85
C LEU A 87 1.10 5.20 -6.74
N GLY A 88 0.21 4.30 -6.31
CA GLY A 88 -1.01 3.93 -7.03
C GLY A 88 -2.14 3.53 -6.08
N TRP A 89 -3.24 3.05 -6.64
CA TRP A 89 -4.50 2.86 -5.89
C TRP A 89 -4.57 1.56 -5.09
N ASN A 90 -4.06 0.46 -5.65
CA ASN A 90 -4.10 -0.88 -5.07
C ASN A 90 -3.18 -1.85 -5.84
N THR A 91 -3.08 -3.09 -5.37
CA THR A 91 -2.27 -4.15 -5.99
C THR A 91 -2.71 -4.45 -7.43
N SER A 92 -4.01 -4.52 -7.70
CA SER A 92 -4.53 -4.79 -9.05
C SER A 92 -4.10 -3.73 -10.07
N PHE A 93 -4.13 -2.46 -9.67
CA PHE A 93 -3.63 -1.35 -10.50
C PHE A 93 -2.16 -1.55 -10.86
N GLY A 94 -1.31 -1.83 -9.86
CA GLY A 94 0.12 -2.05 -10.08
C GLY A 94 0.41 -3.23 -11.02
N ILE A 95 -0.28 -4.35 -10.85
CA ILE A 95 -0.13 -5.52 -11.73
C ILE A 95 -0.54 -5.19 -13.17
N ASN A 96 -1.63 -4.46 -13.36
CA ASN A 96 -2.05 -4.06 -14.71
C ASN A 96 -1.04 -3.14 -15.39
N ILE A 97 -0.45 -2.19 -14.67
CA ILE A 97 0.63 -1.35 -15.20
C ILE A 97 1.82 -2.22 -15.64
N ALA A 98 2.23 -3.19 -14.82
CA ALA A 98 3.30 -4.11 -15.19
C ALA A 98 2.95 -4.95 -16.44
N ALA A 99 1.76 -5.52 -16.49
CA ALA A 99 1.30 -6.35 -17.62
C ALA A 99 1.20 -5.56 -18.94
N LEU A 100 0.80 -4.29 -18.87
CA LEU A 100 0.75 -3.40 -20.04
C LEU A 100 2.16 -2.93 -20.46
N GLY A 101 3.08 -2.74 -19.51
CA GLY A 101 4.45 -2.28 -19.77
C GLY A 101 5.40 -3.37 -20.29
N ILE A 102 5.12 -4.64 -20.00
CA ILE A 102 5.91 -5.77 -20.52
C ILE A 102 5.47 -6.08 -21.95
N SER A 103 6.41 -5.99 -22.90
CA SER A 103 6.17 -6.35 -24.31
C SER A 103 5.92 -7.85 -24.44
N GLY A 104 4.74 -8.18 -24.95
CA GLY A 104 4.40 -9.52 -25.44
C GLY A 104 5.11 -9.78 -26.75
N GLU A 105 6.38 -10.16 -26.68
CA GLU A 105 7.10 -10.63 -27.86
C GLU A 105 6.62 -12.05 -28.21
N PRO A 106 6.40 -12.37 -29.49
CA PRO A 106 6.04 -13.71 -29.92
C PRO A 106 6.99 -14.77 -29.35
N GLY A 107 6.42 -15.85 -28.82
CA GLY A 107 7.18 -16.96 -28.23
C GLY A 107 7.53 -16.80 -26.75
N ARG A 108 7.14 -15.70 -26.08
CA ARG A 108 7.25 -15.59 -24.62
C ARG A 108 6.16 -16.40 -23.91
N THR A 109 6.54 -17.06 -22.81
CA THR A 109 5.62 -17.76 -21.92
C THR A 109 5.55 -17.04 -20.59
N ILE A 110 4.32 -16.72 -20.16
CA ILE A 110 4.05 -16.15 -18.83
C ILE A 110 3.60 -17.31 -17.94
N VAL A 111 4.35 -17.55 -16.87
CA VAL A 111 4.04 -18.59 -15.88
C VAL A 111 3.39 -17.93 -14.68
N VAL A 112 2.22 -18.42 -14.30
CA VAL A 112 1.42 -17.91 -13.18
C VAL A 112 1.07 -19.09 -12.28
N SER A 113 1.06 -18.90 -10.96
CA SER A 113 0.65 -19.94 -10.02
C SER A 113 -0.85 -20.23 -10.16
N GLU A 114 -1.25 -21.50 -9.99
CA GLU A 114 -2.67 -21.91 -10.01
C GLU A 114 -3.48 -21.28 -8.86
N ARG A 115 -2.81 -20.85 -7.79
CA ARG A 115 -3.44 -20.27 -6.59
C ARG A 115 -3.42 -18.74 -6.56
N GLU A 116 -3.12 -18.10 -7.69
CA GLU A 116 -3.12 -16.65 -7.76
C GLU A 116 -4.51 -16.04 -7.59
N PHE A 117 -4.55 -14.85 -6.99
CA PHE A 117 -5.77 -14.06 -6.96
C PHE A 117 -6.10 -13.56 -8.39
N PRO A 118 -7.38 -13.46 -8.79
CA PRO A 118 -7.76 -13.12 -10.18
C PRO A 118 -7.12 -11.85 -10.74
N ALA A 119 -6.84 -10.85 -9.88
CA ALA A 119 -6.13 -9.63 -10.29
C ALA A 119 -4.72 -9.88 -10.84
N ASN A 120 -4.08 -11.00 -10.49
CA ASN A 120 -2.79 -11.44 -11.02
C ASN A 120 -2.90 -12.53 -12.10
N VAL A 121 -4.09 -12.74 -12.67
CA VAL A 121 -4.34 -13.73 -13.73
C VAL A 121 -4.88 -13.05 -14.98
N TYR A 122 -5.98 -12.31 -14.85
CA TYR A 122 -6.68 -11.73 -16.01
C TYR A 122 -5.85 -10.75 -16.83
N PRO A 123 -5.01 -9.87 -16.23
CA PRO A 123 -4.18 -8.96 -17.02
C PRO A 123 -3.22 -9.70 -17.96
N TRP A 124 -2.77 -10.90 -17.60
CA TRP A 124 -1.90 -11.72 -18.45
C TRP A 124 -2.68 -12.48 -19.51
N MET A 125 -3.90 -12.93 -19.19
CA MET A 125 -4.77 -13.61 -20.15
C MET A 125 -5.23 -12.68 -21.27
N SER A 126 -5.45 -11.39 -20.99
CA SER A 126 -5.82 -10.39 -22.00
C SER A 126 -4.67 -9.98 -22.94
N ARG A 127 -3.46 -10.54 -22.74
CA ARG A 127 -2.29 -10.30 -23.59
C ARG A 127 -2.01 -11.46 -24.53
N LYS A 128 -2.91 -12.45 -24.59
CA LYS A 128 -2.86 -13.57 -25.52
C LYS A 128 -3.38 -13.14 -26.89
N ASP A 129 -2.62 -12.32 -27.60
CA ASP A 129 -2.75 -12.11 -29.04
C ASP A 129 -1.35 -11.99 -29.66
#